data_AF-A0A3B8RH79-F1
#
_entry.id   AF-A0A3B8RH79-F1
#
_cell.length_a   1.000
_cell.length_b   1.000
_cell.length_c   1.000
_cell.angle_alpha   90.00
_cell.angle_beta   90.00
_cell.angle_gamma   90.00
#
_symmetry.space_group_name_H-M   'P 1'
#
loop_
_entity.id
_entity.type
_entity.pdbx_description
1 polymer ?
#
loop_
_entity_poly.entity_id
_entity_poly.type
_entity_poly.pdbx_seq_one_letter_code
_entity_poly.pdbx_strand_id
1 'polypeptide(L)'
;FNKQRFGDKPPLSYASLAEPRFKSAVCTRSAAHPYMLSLIASQIEHRGESATLSWARAVVGNFARPPRGGDTDQIRATATGECGVALSNTYYLARLMRSTKAEDQELIRKVGFIWPDQDDKGTHVNVTGGGIVKHAKNREAAMRFLEFMASDEAQQMLADGNNEWPTVPSVKISNPALDAMGSFKADRLPIATIGARQAAAVKLVDQAGWR
;
A
#
# COMPACT_ATOMS: atom_id res chain seq x y z
N PHE A 1 -10.41 -6.49 -0.72
CA PHE A 1 -11.72 -6.62 -0.04
C PHE A 1 -12.24 -8.05 -0.20
N ASN A 2 -13.13 -8.51 0.67
CA ASN A 2 -13.74 -9.83 0.56
C ASN A 2 -14.86 -9.78 -0.49
N LYS A 3 -14.76 -10.59 -1.55
CA LYS A 3 -15.73 -10.57 -2.67
C LYS A 3 -17.13 -10.97 -2.24
N GLN A 4 -17.26 -11.91 -1.31
CA GLN A 4 -18.56 -12.35 -0.82
C GLN A 4 -19.27 -11.24 -0.04
N ARG A 5 -18.54 -10.47 0.77
CA ARG A 5 -19.12 -9.41 1.62
C ARG A 5 -19.39 -8.11 0.86
N PHE A 6 -18.50 -7.71 -0.05
CA PHE A 6 -18.57 -6.39 -0.69
C PHE A 6 -18.66 -6.40 -2.20
N GLY A 7 -18.52 -7.55 -2.87
CA GLY A 7 -18.83 -7.78 -4.29
C GLY A 7 -18.74 -6.56 -5.21
N ASP A 8 -19.92 -6.08 -5.61
CA ASP A 8 -20.20 -4.94 -6.49
C ASP A 8 -20.07 -3.55 -5.83
N LYS A 9 -19.89 -3.51 -4.51
CA LYS A 9 -19.77 -2.30 -3.69
C LYS A 9 -18.43 -2.27 -2.94
N PRO A 10 -17.27 -2.34 -3.62
CA PRO A 10 -15.98 -2.22 -2.95
C PRO A 10 -15.81 -0.82 -2.31
N PRO A 11 -14.84 -0.64 -1.40
CA PRO A 11 -14.35 0.69 -1.05
C PRO A 11 -13.62 1.27 -2.27
N LEU A 12 -14.07 2.42 -2.78
CA LEU A 12 -13.46 3.03 -3.99
C LEU A 12 -12.37 4.06 -3.67
N SER A 13 -12.29 4.48 -2.40
CA SER A 13 -11.36 5.51 -1.96
C SER A 13 -10.77 5.20 -0.58
N TYR A 14 -9.66 5.85 -0.20
CA TYR A 14 -9.21 5.80 1.19
C TYR A 14 -10.25 6.42 2.14
N ALA A 15 -10.93 7.49 1.68
CA ALA A 15 -12.01 8.14 2.43
C ALA A 15 -13.16 7.17 2.73
N SER A 16 -13.47 6.26 1.80
CA SER A 16 -14.56 5.28 1.96
C SER A 16 -14.38 4.36 3.15
N LEU A 17 -13.15 4.13 3.63
CA LEU A 17 -12.90 3.30 4.81
C LEU A 17 -13.55 3.85 6.09
N ALA A 18 -13.86 5.15 6.12
CA ALA A 18 -14.57 5.80 7.23
C ALA A 18 -16.10 5.65 7.15
N GLU A 19 -16.65 5.14 6.04
CA GLU A 19 -18.10 5.03 5.87
C GLU A 19 -18.72 4.01 6.85
N PRO A 20 -19.91 4.27 7.43
CA PRO A 20 -20.55 3.38 8.40
C PRO A 20 -20.78 1.94 7.89
N ARG A 21 -20.92 1.74 6.57
CA ARG A 21 -21.09 0.41 5.97
C ARG A 21 -19.89 -0.51 6.16
N PHE A 22 -18.72 0.03 6.52
CA PHE A 22 -17.51 -0.73 6.85
C PHE A 22 -17.33 -0.98 8.35
N LYS A 23 -18.35 -0.71 9.17
CA LYS A 23 -18.31 -1.02 10.59
C LYS A 23 -17.94 -2.50 10.81
N SER A 24 -16.96 -2.72 11.68
CA SER A 24 -16.42 -4.05 11.99
C SER A 24 -16.01 -4.83 10.73
N ALA A 25 -15.39 -4.14 9.77
CA ALA A 25 -14.97 -4.73 8.50
C ALA A 25 -13.52 -4.40 8.14
N VAL A 26 -12.97 -3.29 8.62
CA VAL A 26 -11.64 -2.85 8.24
C VAL A 26 -10.59 -3.57 9.07
N CYS A 27 -9.56 -4.07 8.40
CA CYS A 27 -8.36 -4.57 9.04
C CYS A 27 -7.13 -3.89 8.45
N THR A 28 -6.14 -3.75 9.31
CA THR A 28 -4.87 -3.14 8.97
C THR A 28 -3.82 -3.66 9.93
N ARG A 29 -2.57 -3.45 9.56
CA ARG A 29 -1.44 -3.56 10.48
C ARG A 29 -1.35 -2.32 11.37
N SER A 30 -0.40 -2.34 12.30
CA SER A 30 -0.13 -1.18 13.16
C SER A 30 0.09 0.10 12.34
N ALA A 31 -0.53 1.20 12.78
CA ALA A 31 -0.36 2.51 12.17
C ALA A 31 1.08 3.05 12.25
N ALA A 32 1.84 2.58 13.25
CA ALA A 32 3.25 2.94 13.43
C ALA A 32 4.16 2.32 12.37
N HIS A 33 3.65 1.40 11.54
CA HIS A 33 4.43 0.85 10.45
C HIS A 33 4.71 1.92 9.38
N PRO A 34 5.94 2.01 8.82
CA PRO A 34 6.31 3.05 7.85
C PRO A 34 5.38 3.20 6.65
N TYR A 35 4.78 2.10 6.18
CA TYR A 35 3.79 2.13 5.08
C TYR A 35 2.55 2.91 5.47
N MET A 36 2.03 2.64 6.67
CA MET A 36 0.86 3.34 7.19
C MET A 36 1.20 4.79 7.48
N LEU A 37 2.34 5.09 8.11
CA LEU A 37 2.76 6.46 8.34
C LEU A 37 2.89 7.27 7.05
N SER A 38 3.39 6.65 5.97
CA SER A 38 3.47 7.29 4.65
C SER A 38 2.10 7.56 4.02
N LEU A 39 1.17 6.61 4.15
CA LEU A 39 -0.22 6.82 3.71
C LEU A 39 -0.89 7.93 4.53
N ILE A 40 -0.76 7.93 5.86
CA ILE A 40 -1.33 8.96 6.72
C ILE A 40 -0.69 10.33 6.41
N ALA A 41 0.61 10.39 6.18
CA ALA A 41 1.32 11.58 5.76
C ALA A 41 0.79 12.14 4.43
N SER A 42 0.50 11.28 3.44
CA SER A 42 -0.12 11.73 2.19
C SER A 42 -1.55 12.22 2.40
N GLN A 43 -2.31 11.58 3.29
CA GLN A 43 -3.63 12.09 3.67
C GLN A 43 -3.51 13.49 4.30
N ILE A 44 -2.60 13.69 5.27
CA ILE A 44 -2.37 15.00 5.89
C ILE A 44 -2.08 16.06 4.84
N GLU A 45 -1.22 15.76 3.86
CA GLU A 45 -0.89 16.71 2.81
C GLU A 45 -2.09 17.07 1.93
N HIS A 46 -2.93 16.08 1.56
CA HIS A 46 -4.07 16.32 0.67
C HIS A 46 -5.27 16.97 1.34
N ARG A 47 -5.58 16.62 2.59
CA ARG A 47 -6.82 17.06 3.28
C ARG A 47 -6.57 17.87 4.56
N GLY A 48 -5.32 18.07 4.96
CA GLY A 48 -4.97 18.73 6.22
C GLY A 48 -5.09 17.80 7.44
N GLU A 49 -4.45 18.20 8.55
CA GLU A 49 -4.39 17.39 9.77
C GLU A 49 -5.76 17.16 10.41
N SER A 50 -6.60 18.20 10.48
CA SER A 50 -7.92 18.11 11.14
C SER A 50 -8.86 17.12 10.43
N ALA A 51 -8.95 17.20 9.10
CA ALA A 51 -9.77 16.26 8.33
C ALA A 51 -9.18 14.85 8.34
N THR A 52 -7.85 14.72 8.33
CA THR A 52 -7.18 13.40 8.44
C THR A 52 -7.42 12.76 9.80
N LEU A 53 -7.39 13.51 10.90
CA LEU A 53 -7.66 12.99 12.24
C LEU A 53 -9.11 12.51 12.36
N SER A 54 -10.06 13.28 11.82
CA SER A 54 -11.47 12.89 11.79
C SER A 54 -11.68 11.60 11.00
N TRP A 55 -11.07 11.50 9.82
CA TRP A 55 -11.09 10.28 9.00
C TRP A 55 -10.45 9.09 9.72
N ALA A 56 -9.26 9.26 10.31
CA ALA A 56 -8.54 8.21 11.00
C ALA A 56 -9.35 7.66 12.19
N ARG A 57 -10.01 8.53 12.97
CA ARG A 57 -10.90 8.11 14.06
C ARG A 57 -12.10 7.30 13.55
N ALA A 58 -12.69 7.71 12.44
CA ALA A 58 -13.80 6.96 11.83
C ALA A 58 -13.33 5.58 11.33
N VAL A 59 -12.14 5.50 10.70
CA VAL A 59 -11.52 4.24 10.27
C VAL A 59 -11.23 3.32 11.47
N VAL A 60 -10.67 3.84 12.56
CA VAL A 60 -10.47 3.09 13.82
C VAL A 60 -11.81 2.58 14.35
N GLY A 61 -12.85 3.41 14.30
CA GLY A 61 -14.22 3.00 14.65
C GLY A 61 -14.76 1.86 13.80
N ASN A 62 -14.21 1.61 12.61
CA ASN A 62 -14.61 0.57 11.67
C ASN A 62 -13.76 -0.71 11.74
N PHE A 63 -12.79 -0.78 12.65
CA PHE A 63 -11.95 -1.97 12.77
C PHE A 63 -12.73 -3.21 13.18
N ALA A 64 -12.49 -4.31 12.47
CA ALA A 64 -13.02 -5.63 12.84
C ALA A 64 -12.26 -6.24 14.02
N ARG A 65 -11.00 -5.81 14.23
CA ARG A 65 -10.08 -6.30 15.26
C ARG A 65 -8.99 -5.26 15.55
N PRO A 66 -8.31 -5.31 16.71
CA PRO A 66 -7.10 -4.54 16.93
C PRO A 66 -6.02 -4.83 15.86
N PRO A 67 -5.28 -3.82 15.38
CA PRO A 67 -4.23 -4.00 14.38
C PRO A 67 -3.18 -5.03 14.81
N ARG A 68 -2.85 -5.98 13.91
CA ARG A 68 -1.85 -7.03 14.17
C ARG A 68 -1.36 -7.68 12.88
N GLY A 69 -0.18 -8.28 12.91
CA GLY A 69 0.40 -8.99 11.76
C GLY A 69 0.88 -8.06 10.64
N GLY A 70 1.32 -8.66 9.53
CA GLY A 70 1.72 -7.96 8.32
C GLY A 70 0.63 -7.91 7.25
N ASP A 71 0.94 -7.29 6.13
CA ASP A 71 0.06 -7.13 4.96
C ASP A 71 -0.48 -8.46 4.42
N THR A 72 0.36 -9.49 4.34
CA THR A 72 -0.08 -10.85 3.95
C THR A 72 -1.13 -11.39 4.91
N ASP A 73 -0.99 -11.15 6.22
CA ASP A 73 -1.99 -11.58 7.21
C ASP A 73 -3.32 -10.83 7.03
N GLN A 74 -3.28 -9.56 6.62
CA GLN A 74 -4.51 -8.80 6.36
C GLN A 74 -5.22 -9.31 5.10
N ILE A 75 -4.46 -9.69 4.06
CA ILE A 75 -5.01 -10.32 2.86
C ILE A 75 -5.66 -11.66 3.22
N ARG A 76 -4.99 -12.50 4.00
CA ARG A 76 -5.54 -13.79 4.46
C ARG A 76 -6.80 -13.59 5.31
N ALA A 77 -6.77 -12.67 6.26
CA ALA A 77 -7.94 -12.35 7.09
C ALA A 77 -9.11 -11.79 6.27
N THR A 78 -8.82 -11.09 5.16
CA THR A 78 -9.84 -10.67 4.20
C THR A 78 -10.44 -11.86 3.45
N ALA A 79 -9.60 -12.81 3.03
CA ALA A 79 -10.05 -14.01 2.33
C ALA A 79 -10.92 -14.92 3.20
N THR A 80 -10.62 -15.03 4.50
CA THR A 80 -11.41 -15.83 5.46
C THR A 80 -12.69 -15.13 5.93
N GLY A 81 -12.85 -13.84 5.64
CA GLY A 81 -14.01 -13.05 6.06
C GLY A 81 -13.92 -12.47 7.47
N GLU A 82 -12.84 -12.74 8.22
CA GLU A 82 -12.53 -12.03 9.48
C GLU A 82 -12.49 -10.52 9.24
N CYS A 83 -11.91 -10.13 8.11
CA CYS A 83 -11.90 -8.76 7.61
C CYS A 83 -12.77 -8.67 6.36
N GLY A 84 -13.57 -7.62 6.25
CA GLY A 84 -14.26 -7.31 5.01
C GLY A 84 -13.38 -6.53 4.04
N VAL A 85 -12.52 -5.64 4.54
CA VAL A 85 -11.57 -4.84 3.77
C VAL A 85 -10.23 -4.81 4.49
N ALA A 86 -9.13 -4.80 3.74
CA ALA A 86 -7.79 -4.57 4.26
C ALA A 86 -7.03 -3.57 3.41
N LEU A 87 -6.12 -2.83 4.06
CA LEU A 87 -5.05 -2.09 3.41
C LEU A 87 -3.79 -2.97 3.34
N SER A 88 -3.15 -2.99 2.19
CA SER A 88 -1.96 -3.80 1.92
C SER A 88 -1.20 -3.23 0.73
N ASN A 89 0.13 -3.27 0.79
CA ASN A 89 0.97 -3.05 -0.38
C ASN A 89 0.70 -4.13 -1.42
N THR A 90 0.62 -3.71 -2.67
CA THR A 90 0.20 -4.54 -3.81
C THR A 90 1.13 -5.71 -4.09
N TYR A 91 2.44 -5.57 -3.87
CA TYR A 91 3.40 -6.66 -4.10
C TYR A 91 3.14 -7.89 -3.21
N TYR A 92 2.51 -7.75 -2.04
CA TYR A 92 2.10 -8.89 -1.21
C TYR A 92 0.93 -9.66 -1.83
N LEU A 93 -0.03 -8.93 -2.42
CA LEU A 93 -1.14 -9.54 -3.16
C LEU A 93 -0.62 -10.25 -4.41
N ALA A 94 0.26 -9.60 -5.17
CA ALA A 94 0.89 -10.18 -6.36
C ALA A 94 1.70 -11.44 -6.02
N ARG A 95 2.44 -11.43 -4.92
CA ARG A 95 3.16 -12.61 -4.41
C ARG A 95 2.21 -13.79 -4.14
N LEU A 96 1.05 -13.53 -3.53
CA LEU A 96 0.05 -14.58 -3.29
C LEU A 96 -0.63 -15.04 -4.59
N MET A 97 -0.92 -14.14 -5.53
CA MET A 97 -1.47 -14.49 -6.85
C MET A 97 -0.53 -15.42 -7.64
N ARG A 98 0.79 -15.25 -7.48
CA ARG A 98 1.83 -16.07 -8.12
C ARG A 98 2.24 -17.31 -7.32
N SER A 99 1.71 -17.51 -6.12
CA SER A 99 2.09 -18.64 -5.28
C SER A 99 1.65 -19.96 -5.90
N THR A 100 2.50 -20.98 -5.87
CA THR A 100 2.14 -22.34 -6.32
C THR A 100 1.42 -23.15 -5.25
N LYS A 101 1.25 -22.60 -4.04
CA LYS A 101 0.56 -23.28 -2.94
C LYS A 101 -0.96 -23.24 -3.15
N ALA A 102 -1.60 -24.41 -3.08
CA ALA A 102 -3.04 -24.55 -3.25
C ALA A 102 -3.85 -23.67 -2.27
N GLU A 103 -3.37 -23.55 -1.03
CA GLU A 103 -3.98 -22.70 0.00
C GLU A 103 -4.01 -21.21 -0.39
N ASP A 104 -2.93 -20.70 -0.98
CA ASP A 104 -2.85 -19.30 -1.42
C ASP A 104 -3.77 -19.05 -2.61
N GLN A 105 -3.80 -19.98 -3.56
CA GLN A 105 -4.67 -19.91 -4.74
C GLN A 105 -6.16 -19.91 -4.36
N GLU A 106 -6.54 -20.71 -3.36
CA GLU A 106 -7.91 -20.73 -2.82
C GLU A 106 -8.27 -19.42 -2.10
N LEU A 107 -7.35 -18.85 -1.33
CA LEU A 107 -7.56 -17.59 -0.62
C LEU A 107 -7.73 -16.41 -1.60
N ILE A 108 -6.85 -16.30 -2.60
CA ILE A 108 -6.86 -15.18 -3.55
C ILE A 108 -8.14 -15.15 -4.39
N ARG A 109 -8.74 -16.30 -4.71
CA ARG A 109 -10.03 -16.34 -5.41
C ARG A 109 -11.13 -15.56 -4.66
N LYS A 110 -11.08 -15.50 -3.32
CA LYS A 110 -12.05 -14.83 -2.45
C LYS A 110 -11.77 -13.33 -2.24
N VAL A 111 -10.59 -12.86 -2.66
CA VAL A 111 -10.17 -11.47 -2.47
C VAL A 111 -10.37 -10.68 -3.76
N GLY A 112 -11.10 -9.59 -3.65
CA GLY A 112 -11.20 -8.55 -4.66
C GLY A 112 -10.18 -7.45 -4.40
N PHE A 113 -9.81 -6.75 -5.46
CA PHE A 113 -8.81 -5.70 -5.47
C PHE A 113 -9.35 -4.48 -6.23
N ILE A 114 -8.97 -3.29 -5.79
CA ILE A 114 -9.21 -2.02 -6.48
C ILE A 114 -7.99 -1.12 -6.30
N TRP A 115 -7.81 -0.24 -7.26
CA TRP A 115 -6.98 0.96 -7.12
C TRP A 115 -7.85 2.07 -6.51
N PRO A 116 -7.55 2.61 -5.31
CA PRO A 116 -8.35 3.66 -4.71
C PRO A 116 -8.12 5.01 -5.41
N ASP A 117 -9.08 5.92 -5.23
CA ASP A 117 -9.02 7.35 -5.59
C ASP A 117 -8.79 7.61 -7.10
N GLN A 118 -9.24 6.70 -7.97
CA GLN A 118 -9.00 6.81 -9.42
C GLN A 118 -9.70 8.02 -10.08
N ASP A 119 -10.84 8.43 -9.53
CA ASP A 119 -11.58 9.62 -9.95
C ASP A 119 -11.10 10.92 -9.24
N ASP A 120 -10.09 10.84 -8.37
CA ASP A 120 -9.51 11.99 -7.65
C ASP A 120 -7.98 12.08 -7.84
N LYS A 121 -7.17 12.02 -6.78
CA LYS A 121 -5.70 12.21 -6.87
C LYS A 121 -4.97 11.00 -7.46
N GLY A 122 -5.59 9.83 -7.41
CA GLY A 122 -4.95 8.55 -7.72
C GLY A 122 -4.51 7.81 -6.47
N THR A 123 -4.08 6.56 -6.64
CA THR A 123 -3.63 5.68 -5.56
C THR A 123 -2.32 6.20 -4.95
N HIS A 124 -2.23 6.20 -3.62
CA HIS A 124 -0.99 6.51 -2.92
C HIS A 124 0.10 5.51 -3.33
N VAL A 125 1.22 6.05 -3.83
CA VAL A 125 2.43 5.28 -4.14
C VAL A 125 3.54 5.60 -3.16
N ASN A 126 4.37 4.61 -2.90
CA ASN A 126 5.61 4.74 -2.14
C ASN A 126 6.73 4.07 -2.93
N VAL A 127 7.98 4.23 -2.48
CA VAL A 127 9.15 3.79 -3.24
C VAL A 127 10.10 2.95 -2.39
N THR A 128 10.70 1.96 -3.04
CA THR A 128 11.99 1.43 -2.61
C THR A 128 13.08 2.38 -3.12
N GLY A 129 13.74 3.07 -2.19
CA GLY A 129 14.75 4.10 -2.50
C GLY A 129 16.17 3.71 -2.12
N GLY A 130 17.15 4.41 -2.69
CA GLY A 130 18.57 4.25 -2.38
C GLY A 130 19.29 5.60 -2.33
N GLY A 131 20.45 5.62 -1.69
CA GLY A 131 21.28 6.83 -1.59
C GLY A 131 22.72 6.50 -1.23
N ILE A 132 23.64 7.39 -1.58
CA ILE A 132 25.06 7.25 -1.24
C ILE A 132 25.30 7.85 0.14
N VAL A 133 25.78 7.03 1.07
CA VAL A 133 26.11 7.46 2.44
C VAL A 133 27.19 8.56 2.40
N LYS A 134 27.08 9.56 3.29
CA LYS A 134 27.96 10.75 3.32
C LYS A 134 29.46 10.41 3.36
N HIS A 135 29.83 9.32 4.03
CA HIS A 135 31.21 8.87 4.21
C HIS A 135 31.52 7.56 3.47
N ALA A 136 30.87 7.32 2.32
CA ALA A 136 31.10 6.13 1.51
C ALA A 136 32.58 6.01 1.11
N LYS A 137 33.22 4.89 1.49
CA LYS A 137 34.63 4.60 1.18
C LYS A 137 34.89 4.38 -0.32
N ASN A 138 33.86 3.98 -1.06
CA ASN A 138 33.91 3.81 -2.51
C ASN A 138 32.69 4.49 -3.15
N ARG A 139 32.74 5.83 -3.22
CA ARG A 139 31.64 6.66 -3.72
C ARG A 139 31.31 6.37 -5.19
N GLU A 140 32.34 6.13 -6.00
CA GLU A 140 32.19 5.89 -7.44
C GLU A 140 31.46 4.56 -7.71
N ALA A 141 31.82 3.49 -7.02
CA ALA A 141 31.09 2.22 -7.14
C ALA A 141 29.65 2.31 -6.62
N ALA A 142 29.41 3.08 -5.55
CA ALA A 142 28.06 3.32 -5.05
C ALA A 142 27.19 4.08 -6.06
N MET A 143 27.77 5.04 -6.78
CA MET A 143 27.08 5.76 -7.86
C MET A 143 26.73 4.82 -9.01
N ARG A 144 27.70 4.03 -9.50
CA ARG A 144 27.45 2.99 -10.52
C ARG A 144 26.37 2.00 -10.11
N PHE A 145 26.31 1.64 -8.83
CA PHE A 145 25.26 0.75 -8.33
C PHE A 145 23.88 1.41 -8.43
N LEU A 146 23.72 2.68 -8.03
CA LEU A 146 22.45 3.38 -8.17
C LEU A 146 22.04 3.59 -9.65
N GLU A 147 23.01 3.86 -10.53
CA GLU A 147 22.79 3.93 -11.98
C GLU A 147 22.33 2.57 -12.54
N PHE A 148 22.98 1.48 -12.12
CA PHE A 148 22.56 0.12 -12.48
C PHE A 148 21.14 -0.17 -11.99
N MET A 149 20.79 0.19 -10.74
CA MET A 149 19.43 -0.01 -10.21
C MET A 149 18.36 0.77 -10.99
N ALA A 150 18.75 1.84 -11.70
CA ALA A 150 17.88 2.61 -12.59
C ALA A 150 17.93 2.16 -14.06
N SER A 151 18.69 1.12 -14.39
CA SER A 151 18.73 0.53 -15.75
C SER A 151 17.50 -0.33 -16.03
N ASP A 152 17.20 -0.55 -17.31
CA ASP A 152 16.08 -1.39 -17.72
C ASP A 152 16.19 -2.82 -17.18
N GLU A 153 17.40 -3.39 -17.15
CA GLU A 153 17.68 -4.73 -16.63
C GLU A 153 17.32 -4.84 -15.15
N ALA A 154 17.85 -3.96 -14.30
CA ALA A 154 17.59 -4.03 -12.86
C ALA A 154 16.12 -3.74 -12.53
N GLN A 155 15.49 -2.80 -13.23
CA GLN A 155 14.08 -2.49 -13.06
C GLN A 155 13.18 -3.68 -13.43
N GLN A 156 13.49 -4.38 -14.53
CA GLN A 156 12.79 -5.61 -14.90
C GLN A 156 12.99 -6.69 -13.82
N MET A 157 14.22 -6.91 -13.37
CA MET A 157 14.52 -7.89 -12.32
C MET A 157 13.72 -7.63 -11.03
N LEU A 158 13.59 -6.37 -10.62
CA LEU A 158 12.82 -5.99 -9.42
C LEU A 158 11.31 -6.18 -9.63
N ALA A 159 10.80 -5.76 -10.79
CA ALA A 159 9.37 -5.89 -11.07
C ALA A 159 8.94 -7.36 -11.16
N ASP A 160 9.72 -8.18 -11.86
CA ASP A 160 9.41 -9.60 -12.07
C ASP A 160 9.78 -10.46 -10.84
N GLY A 161 10.80 -10.05 -10.08
CA GLY A 161 11.27 -10.77 -8.89
C GLY A 161 10.52 -10.41 -7.61
N ASN A 162 10.34 -9.12 -7.34
CA ASN A 162 9.74 -8.63 -6.10
C ASN A 162 8.26 -8.19 -6.24
N ASN A 163 7.71 -8.17 -7.47
CA ASN A 163 6.34 -7.76 -7.75
C ASN A 163 6.05 -6.27 -7.47
N GLU A 164 7.05 -5.42 -7.65
CA GLU A 164 6.89 -3.96 -7.59
C GLU A 164 6.75 -3.35 -8.99
N TRP A 165 6.29 -2.10 -9.06
CA TRP A 165 6.19 -1.39 -10.33
C TRP A 165 7.53 -0.73 -10.65
N PRO A 166 8.03 -0.84 -11.89
CA PRO A 166 9.24 -0.15 -12.30
C PRO A 166 9.00 1.37 -12.26
N THR A 167 10.02 2.13 -11.87
CA THR A 167 9.98 3.59 -11.88
C THR A 167 10.38 4.16 -13.24
N VAL A 168 11.09 3.38 -14.06
CA VAL A 168 11.50 3.74 -15.41
C VAL A 168 10.37 3.41 -16.40
N PRO A 169 9.74 4.41 -17.06
CA PRO A 169 8.53 4.19 -17.85
C PRO A 169 8.70 3.31 -19.10
N SER A 170 9.92 3.21 -19.63
CA SER A 170 10.22 2.41 -20.84
C SER A 170 10.34 0.92 -20.57
N VAL A 171 10.45 0.51 -19.30
CA VAL A 171 10.74 -0.87 -18.93
C VAL A 171 9.54 -1.76 -19.20
N LYS A 172 9.80 -2.84 -19.94
CA LYS A 172 8.83 -3.92 -20.14
C LYS A 172 9.03 -4.96 -19.05
N ILE A 173 7.93 -5.37 -18.44
CA ILE A 173 7.92 -6.38 -17.38
C ILE A 173 7.20 -7.63 -17.88
N SER A 174 7.50 -8.77 -17.27
CA SER A 174 6.88 -10.07 -17.57
C SER A 174 6.28 -10.64 -16.29
N ASN A 175 5.45 -9.83 -15.61
CA ASN A 175 4.84 -10.17 -14.34
C ASN A 175 3.31 -10.34 -14.49
N PRO A 176 2.79 -11.58 -14.55
CA PRO A 176 1.37 -11.83 -14.80
C PRO A 176 0.45 -11.31 -13.69
N ALA A 177 0.95 -11.14 -12.46
CA ALA A 177 0.14 -10.57 -11.39
C ALA A 177 0.01 -9.05 -11.52
N LEU A 178 1.06 -8.35 -11.97
CA LEU A 178 0.99 -6.91 -12.23
C LEU A 178 0.12 -6.63 -13.45
N ASP A 179 0.25 -7.45 -14.51
CA ASP A 179 -0.61 -7.37 -15.69
C ASP A 179 -2.09 -7.57 -15.31
N ALA A 180 -2.39 -8.54 -14.44
CA ALA A 180 -3.74 -8.79 -13.95
C ALA A 180 -4.29 -7.67 -13.05
N MET A 181 -3.43 -6.93 -12.35
CA MET A 181 -3.85 -5.74 -11.58
C MET A 181 -4.10 -4.52 -12.48
N GLY A 182 -3.54 -4.51 -13.69
CA GLY A 182 -3.76 -3.47 -14.69
C GLY A 182 -3.12 -2.13 -14.35
N SER A 183 -3.33 -1.17 -15.24
CA SER A 183 -2.88 0.21 -15.07
C SER A 183 -3.75 0.97 -14.07
N PHE A 184 -3.17 2.00 -13.47
CA PHE A 184 -3.84 2.86 -12.50
C PHE A 184 -3.27 4.28 -12.54
N LYS A 185 -4.09 5.23 -12.08
CA LYS A 185 -3.66 6.58 -11.78
C LYS A 185 -2.93 6.57 -10.45
N ALA A 186 -1.63 6.85 -10.48
CA ALA A 186 -0.83 7.09 -9.29
C ALA A 186 -0.98 8.54 -8.81
N ASP A 187 -1.08 8.71 -7.49
CA ASP A 187 -0.88 10.00 -6.84
C ASP A 187 0.55 10.49 -7.11
N ARG A 188 0.69 11.75 -7.49
CA ARG A 188 1.97 12.37 -7.90
C ARG A 188 2.62 13.17 -6.79
N LEU A 189 2.16 13.02 -5.55
CA LEU A 189 2.76 13.71 -4.40
C LEU A 189 4.26 13.37 -4.29
N PRO A 190 5.17 14.36 -4.20
CA PRO A 190 6.58 14.08 -4.05
C PRO A 190 6.87 13.28 -2.77
N ILE A 191 7.70 12.25 -2.87
CA ILE A 191 8.10 11.41 -1.71
C ILE A 191 8.72 12.26 -0.59
N ALA A 192 9.47 13.31 -0.94
CA ALA A 192 10.01 14.25 0.03
C ALA A 192 8.92 14.99 0.82
N THR A 193 7.81 15.36 0.18
CA THR A 193 6.65 15.97 0.84
C THR A 193 6.01 15.01 1.83
N ILE A 194 5.84 13.74 1.45
CA ILE A 194 5.37 12.68 2.37
C ILE A 194 6.32 12.55 3.56
N GLY A 195 7.63 12.54 3.30
CA GLY A 195 8.67 12.50 4.32
C GLY A 195 8.57 13.64 5.33
N ALA A 196 8.33 14.86 4.86
CA ALA A 196 8.17 16.06 5.71
C ALA A 196 6.95 15.97 6.64
N ARG A 197 5.95 15.15 6.32
CA ARG A 197 4.74 14.94 7.15
C ARG A 197 4.81 13.75 8.09
N GLN A 198 5.88 12.95 8.07
CA GLN A 198 5.99 11.74 8.90
C GLN A 198 5.79 12.01 10.40
N ALA A 199 6.41 13.08 10.92
CA ALA A 199 6.26 13.42 12.34
C ALA A 199 4.82 13.81 12.72
N ALA A 200 4.10 14.49 11.82
CA ALA A 200 2.68 14.81 12.00
C ALA A 200 1.83 13.54 11.93
N ALA A 201 2.12 12.64 10.99
CA ALA A 201 1.44 11.34 10.88
C ALA A 201 1.57 10.50 12.15
N VAL A 202 2.76 10.41 12.74
CA VAL A 202 2.98 9.70 14.03
C VAL A 202 2.11 10.26 15.13
N LYS A 203 2.06 11.59 15.29
CA LYS A 203 1.19 12.24 16.30
C LYS A 203 -0.29 11.97 16.02
N LEU A 204 -0.69 12.03 14.75
CA LEU A 204 -2.09 11.89 14.35
C LEU A 204 -2.61 10.47 14.62
N VAL A 205 -1.83 9.43 14.31
CA VAL A 205 -2.27 8.04 14.54
C VAL A 205 -2.43 7.73 16.03
N ASP A 206 -1.57 8.30 16.88
CA ASP A 206 -1.71 8.24 18.34
C ASP A 206 -3.00 8.92 18.82
N GLN A 207 -3.24 10.16 18.37
CA GLN A 207 -4.48 10.91 18.69
C GLN A 207 -5.77 10.27 18.16
N ALA A 208 -5.67 9.47 17.10
CA ALA A 208 -6.78 8.71 16.52
C ALA A 208 -7.05 7.40 17.28
N GLY A 209 -6.14 6.96 18.15
CA GLY A 209 -6.20 5.64 18.78
C GLY A 209 -5.91 4.49 17.81
N TRP A 210 -5.23 4.77 16.69
CA TRP A 210 -4.85 3.77 15.71
C TRP A 210 -3.54 3.10 16.15
N ARG A 211 -3.68 1.96 16.83
CA ARG A 211 -2.57 1.16 17.35
C ARG A 211 -1.75 0.47 16.25
#